data_AF-A0A3C0B296-F1
#
_entry.id   AF-A0A3C0B296-F1
#
_cell.length_a   1.000
_cell.length_b   1.000
_cell.length_c   1.000
_cell.angle_alpha   90.00
_cell.angle_beta   90.00
_cell.angle_gamma   90.00
#
_symmetry.space_group_name_H-M   'P 1'
#
loop_
_entity.id
_entity.type
_entity.pdbx_description
1 polymer ?
#
loop_
_entity_poly.entity_id
_entity_poly.type
_entity_poly.pdbx_seq_one_letter_code
_entity_poly.pdbx_strand_id
1 'polypeptide(L)'
;MSVKQIARNCRTFYRKLKYKGTIYQCPFCGFKSNGFISVGLPHQANIDKKIIGAGIRNGGCVSCDAIDRERLLYAYFSEELKIFKDNPE
;
A
#
# COMPACT_ATOMS: atom_id res chain seq x y z
N MET A 1 -19.22 -16.56 -4.37
CA MET A 1 -18.23 -15.47 -4.56
C MET A 1 -18.72 -14.56 -5.68
N SER A 2 -18.75 -13.24 -5.48
CA SER A 2 -19.07 -12.29 -6.55
C SER A 2 -17.98 -12.29 -7.62
N VAL A 3 -18.34 -12.09 -8.90
CA VAL A 3 -17.39 -11.92 -10.02
C VAL A 3 -16.33 -10.86 -9.72
N LYS A 4 -16.72 -9.78 -9.02
CA LYS A 4 -15.80 -8.72 -8.59
C LYS A 4 -14.72 -9.23 -7.64
N GLN A 5 -15.06 -10.15 -6.72
CA GLN A 5 -14.12 -10.74 -5.78
C GLN A 5 -13.10 -11.62 -6.51
N ILE A 6 -13.57 -12.44 -7.45
CA ILE A 6 -12.72 -13.32 -8.26
C ILE A 6 -11.73 -12.48 -9.08
N ALA A 7 -12.22 -11.46 -9.78
CA ALA A 7 -11.38 -10.54 -10.55
C ALA A 7 -10.32 -9.85 -9.67
N ARG A 8 -10.71 -9.38 -8.48
CA ARG A 8 -9.78 -8.80 -7.50
C ARG A 8 -8.72 -9.82 -7.06
N ASN A 9 -9.11 -11.06 -6.79
CA ASN A 9 -8.19 -12.12 -6.36
C ASN A 9 -7.19 -12.47 -7.47
N CYS A 10 -7.64 -12.69 -8.69
CA CYS A 10 -6.78 -12.96 -9.85
C CYS A 10 -5.79 -11.81 -10.09
N ARG A 11 -6.28 -10.55 -10.08
CA ARG A 11 -5.43 -9.35 -10.19
C ARG A 11 -4.36 -9.32 -9.11
N THR A 12 -4.75 -9.57 -7.87
CA THR A 12 -3.84 -9.54 -6.72
C THR A 12 -2.82 -10.66 -6.78
N PHE A 13 -3.23 -11.86 -7.20
CA PHE A 13 -2.33 -13.00 -7.39
C PHE A 13 -1.26 -12.69 -8.44
N TYR A 14 -1.66 -12.18 -9.61
CA TYR A 14 -0.71 -11.74 -10.64
C TYR A 14 0.26 -10.68 -10.13
N ARG A 15 -0.24 -9.65 -9.43
CA ARG A 15 0.62 -8.60 -8.82
C ARG A 15 1.63 -9.19 -7.83
N LYS A 16 1.19 -10.09 -6.96
CA LYS A 16 2.08 -10.75 -5.99
C LYS A 16 3.19 -11.54 -6.66
N LEU A 17 2.89 -12.24 -7.76
CA LEU A 17 3.91 -12.95 -8.54
C LEU A 17 4.88 -11.97 -9.22
N LYS A 18 4.35 -10.96 -9.92
CA LYS A 18 5.15 -9.98 -10.66
C LYS A 18 6.10 -9.17 -9.78
N TYR A 19 5.67 -8.79 -8.58
CA TYR A 19 6.42 -7.91 -7.68
C TYR A 19 7.04 -8.64 -6.49
N LYS A 20 7.01 -9.99 -6.44
CA LYS A 20 7.59 -10.77 -5.36
C LYS A 20 9.05 -10.37 -5.14
N GLY A 21 9.46 -10.19 -3.88
CA GLY A 21 10.80 -9.73 -3.57
C GLY A 21 11.05 -9.49 -2.09
N THR A 22 12.17 -8.85 -1.76
CA THR A 22 12.65 -8.67 -0.39
C THR A 22 13.02 -7.23 -0.02
N ILE A 23 12.98 -6.30 -0.98
CA ILE A 23 13.43 -4.91 -0.78
C ILE A 23 12.50 -4.16 0.17
N TYR A 24 11.19 -4.31 0.01
CA TYR A 24 10.17 -3.63 0.81
C TYR A 24 9.30 -4.64 1.55
N GLN A 25 8.90 -4.30 2.78
CA GLN A 25 7.89 -5.05 3.53
C GLN A 25 6.73 -4.12 3.89
N CYS A 26 5.50 -4.51 3.56
CA CYS A 26 4.31 -3.74 3.93
C CYS A 26 4.08 -3.85 5.45
N PRO A 27 4.05 -2.75 6.23
CA PRO A 27 3.79 -2.81 7.67
C PRO A 27 2.35 -3.26 7.97
N PHE A 28 1.41 -3.01 7.07
CA PHE A 28 0.00 -3.33 7.29
C PHE A 28 -0.34 -4.80 7.05
N CYS A 29 0.25 -5.45 6.03
CA CYS A 29 -0.09 -6.84 5.67
C CYS A 29 1.10 -7.81 5.58
N GLY A 30 2.31 -7.35 5.89
CA GLY A 30 3.53 -8.17 5.93
C GLY A 30 4.09 -8.65 4.59
N PHE A 31 3.43 -8.40 3.46
CA PHE A 31 3.92 -8.87 2.15
C PHE A 31 5.24 -8.19 1.77
N LYS A 32 6.21 -8.98 1.30
CA LYS A 32 7.50 -8.49 0.82
C LYS A 32 7.51 -8.36 -0.70
N SER A 33 7.94 -7.20 -1.21
CA SER A 33 7.97 -6.89 -2.64
C SER A 33 9.25 -6.16 -3.05
N ASN A 34 9.54 -6.18 -4.35
CA ASN A 34 10.62 -5.36 -4.93
C ASN A 34 10.14 -3.98 -5.42
N GLY A 35 8.85 -3.67 -5.25
CA GLY A 35 8.29 -2.38 -5.63
C GLY A 35 6.84 -2.20 -5.20
N PHE A 36 6.23 -1.10 -5.64
CA PHE A 36 4.87 -0.70 -5.35
C PHE A 36 4.03 -0.62 -6.64
N ILE A 37 2.71 -0.72 -6.52
CA ILE A 37 1.80 -0.44 -7.64
C ILE A 37 1.55 1.06 -7.78
N SER A 38 1.24 1.49 -8.99
CA SER A 38 0.83 2.86 -9.28
C SER A 38 -0.54 3.16 -8.64
N VAL A 39 -0.66 4.33 -8.02
CA VAL A 39 -1.85 4.86 -7.36
C VAL A 39 -2.00 6.35 -7.66
N GLY A 40 -3.19 6.89 -7.36
CA GLY A 40 -3.51 8.30 -7.54
C GLY A 40 -4.11 8.62 -8.92
N LEU A 41 -4.43 9.91 -9.12
CA LEU A 41 -5.10 10.42 -10.31
C LEU A 41 -4.35 11.64 -10.87
N PRO A 42 -4.35 11.83 -12.20
CA PRO A 42 -3.66 12.94 -12.86
C PRO A 42 -4.53 14.21 -12.84
N HIS A 43 -4.89 14.68 -11.65
CA HIS A 43 -5.64 15.94 -11.53
C HIS A 43 -4.75 17.12 -11.97
N GLN A 44 -5.32 18.09 -12.69
CA GLN A 44 -4.57 19.24 -13.24
C GLN A 44 -3.78 19.99 -12.15
N ALA A 45 -4.38 20.21 -10.99
CA ALA A 45 -3.69 20.80 -9.85
C ALA A 45 -2.42 20.04 -9.41
N ASN A 46 -2.40 18.70 -9.49
CA ASN A 46 -1.21 17.92 -9.15
C ASN A 46 -0.10 18.12 -10.18
N ILE A 47 -0.47 18.28 -11.45
CA ILE A 47 0.47 18.55 -12.55
C ILE A 47 1.06 19.95 -12.39
N ASP A 48 0.20 20.95 -12.25
CA ASP A 48 0.59 22.36 -12.20
C ASP A 48 1.40 22.70 -10.94
N LYS A 49 0.98 22.14 -9.80
CA LYS A 49 1.55 22.48 -8.49
C LYS A 49 2.53 21.46 -7.96
N LYS A 50 2.75 20.33 -8.67
CA LYS A 50 3.65 19.23 -8.27
C LYS A 50 3.47 18.84 -6.80
N ILE A 51 2.22 18.67 -6.39
CA ILE A 51 1.83 18.47 -4.99
C ILE A 51 2.46 17.18 -4.45
N ILE A 52 3.25 17.31 -3.38
CA ILE A 52 3.93 16.17 -2.74
C ILE A 52 2.92 15.20 -2.16
N GLY A 53 3.10 13.90 -2.44
CA GLY A 53 2.22 12.85 -1.95
C GLY A 53 0.90 12.69 -2.72
N ALA A 54 0.59 13.61 -3.65
CA ALA A 54 -0.54 13.52 -4.57
C ALA A 54 -0.10 13.06 -5.97
N GLY A 55 -1.04 13.02 -6.92
CA GLY A 55 -0.78 12.62 -8.30
C GLY A 55 -0.57 11.12 -8.51
N ILE A 56 -0.25 10.74 -9.75
CA ILE A 56 0.08 9.35 -10.11
C ILE A 56 1.50 9.03 -9.65
N ARG A 57 1.66 7.96 -8.88
CA ARG A 57 2.96 7.54 -8.35
C ARG A 57 2.94 6.09 -7.86
N ASN A 58 4.12 5.50 -7.73
CA ASN A 58 4.28 4.17 -7.16
C ASN A 58 4.16 4.26 -5.64
N GLY A 59 3.03 3.79 -5.09
CA GLY A 59 2.75 3.92 -3.67
C GLY A 59 1.73 2.94 -3.10
N GLY A 60 1.06 2.14 -3.94
CA GLY A 60 0.13 1.12 -3.46
C GLY A 60 0.85 -0.17 -3.08
N CYS A 61 0.34 -0.86 -2.07
CA CYS A 61 0.79 -2.20 -1.73
C CYS A 61 0.32 -3.18 -2.81
N VAL A 62 1.22 -4.05 -3.26
CA VAL A 62 0.93 -5.06 -4.29
C VAL A 62 -0.06 -6.14 -3.80
N SER A 63 -0.23 -6.27 -2.48
CA SER A 63 -1.04 -7.30 -1.82
C SER A 63 -2.35 -6.77 -1.25
N CYS A 64 -2.31 -5.76 -0.38
CA CYS A 64 -3.50 -5.28 0.32
C CYS A 64 -4.09 -3.98 -0.25
N ASP A 65 -3.52 -3.45 -1.33
CA ASP A 65 -3.87 -2.16 -1.95
C ASP A 65 -3.65 -0.92 -1.04
N ALA A 66 -3.21 -1.08 0.22
CA ALA A 66 -2.94 0.05 1.13
C ALA A 66 -1.96 1.04 0.52
N ILE A 67 -2.21 2.33 0.67
CA ILE A 67 -1.36 3.41 0.14
C ILE A 67 -0.40 3.92 1.22
N ASP A 68 0.52 4.79 0.82
CA ASP A 68 1.61 5.31 1.65
C ASP A 68 1.09 6.03 2.88
N ARG A 69 0.04 6.85 2.73
CA ARG A 69 -0.59 7.55 3.85
C ARG A 69 -1.07 6.56 4.91
N GLU A 70 -1.75 5.50 4.50
CA GLU A 70 -2.28 4.48 5.42
C GLU A 70 -1.16 3.70 6.09
N ARG A 71 -0.13 3.30 5.33
CA ARG A 71 1.03 2.57 5.87
C ARG A 71 1.86 3.43 6.82
N LEU A 72 2.05 4.71 6.53
CA LEU A 72 2.76 5.66 7.39
C LEU A 72 2.01 5.92 8.68
N LEU A 73 0.69 6.15 8.60
CA LEU A 73 -0.15 6.31 9.78
C LEU A 73 -0.14 5.03 10.63
N TYR A 74 -0.28 3.86 10.01
CA TYR A 74 -0.21 2.59 10.72
C TYR A 74 1.15 2.39 11.42
N ALA A 75 2.26 2.66 10.72
CA ALA A 75 3.60 2.57 11.31
C ALA A 75 3.77 3.53 12.49
N TYR A 76 3.30 4.76 12.36
CA TYR A 76 3.34 5.74 13.45
C TYR A 76 2.52 5.28 14.67
N PHE A 77 1.31 4.79 14.46
CA PHE A 77 0.45 4.28 15.52
C PHE A 77 1.03 3.02 16.19
N SER A 78 1.61 2.12 15.41
CA SER A 78 2.19 0.87 15.90
C SER A 78 3.51 1.07 16.66
N GLU A 79 4.43 1.85 16.09
CA GLU A 79 5.81 1.91 16.58
C GLU A 79 6.06 3.09 17.51
N GLU A 80 5.53 4.27 17.18
CA GLU A 80 5.75 5.49 17.97
C GLU A 80 4.74 5.60 19.10
N LEU A 81 3.44 5.53 18.79
CA LEU A 81 2.40 5.64 19.81
C LEU A 81 2.13 4.34 20.54
N LYS A 82 2.55 3.20 19.97
CA LYS A 82 2.34 1.84 20.52
C LYS A 82 0.89 1.54 20.91
N ILE A 83 -0.09 2.16 20.25
CA ILE A 83 -1.51 2.03 20.62
C ILE A 83 -2.11 0.67 20.31
N PHE A 84 -1.42 -0.15 19.50
CA PHE A 84 -1.82 -1.52 19.18
C PHE A 84 -1.05 -2.57 19.99
N LYS A 85 -0.10 -2.15 20.84
CA LYS A 85 0.58 -3.03 21.79
C LYS A 85 -0.26 -3.02 23.06
N ASP A 86 -1.33 -3.80 23.10
CA ASP A 86 -2.04 -4.04 24.35
C ASP A 86 -1.10 -4.74 25.35
N ASN A 87 -1.21 -4.31 26.60
CA ASN A 87 -0.36 -4.63 27.75
C ASN A 87 0.13 -6.09 27.78
N PRO A 88 1.43 -6.33 28.05
CA PRO A 88 1.82 -7.64 28.56
C PRO A 88 1.12 -7.85 29.91
N GLU A 89 0.28 -8.87 30.00
CA GLU A 89 0.12 -9.58 31.27
C GLU A 89 1.47 -10.15 31.72
#